data_AF-A0A2T2Q957-F1
#
_entry.id   AF-A0A2T2Q957-F1
#
_cell.length_a   1.000
_cell.length_b   1.000
_cell.length_c   1.000
_cell.angle_alpha   90.00
_cell.angle_beta   90.00
_cell.angle_gamma   90.00
#
_symmetry.space_group_name_H-M   'P 1'
#
loop_
_entity.id
_entity.type
_entity.pdbx_description
1 polymer ?
#
loop_
_entity_poly.entity_id
_entity_poly.type
_entity_poly.pdbx_seq_one_letter_code
_entity_poly.pdbx_strand_id
1 'polypeptide(L)'
;MEGDHWPHGSCDGAGQSLARLRDRASQFFEGLSVAELARETHRHLWISDWLRVSDDYRTLAESAHQNRSAWVAREAWLCSLTALEVVRSLSCPGDVESAGLADEVGISLRGFEAEAGLAIERVKIDCFDQGALAGFFLPALRREASAPTVICLSDEDITLGSMMSRLLPASLCGTMSLLLVDAGNSTVHRSFKPEHRLQYWLDYLEARPDVDARRIAIYGEGEGACHASRLALSDRRIAAAVCDGGLLTPVMRRASLRWMTGVGQAIPDGASTGLLPPSRRLPCPLLMVVGSRSMIWEQDALDLQAGYRQTGADCSVVVPNNVRHPLGEVENFIAVDDFVFEWLDSKLGSARQLDPVTYL
;
A
#
# COMPACT_ATOMS: atom_id res chain seq x y z
N MET A 1 -20.24 -7.93 -32.31
CA MET A 1 -19.27 -7.86 -31.21
C MET A 1 -19.11 -6.39 -30.89
N GLU A 2 -20.10 -5.86 -30.17
CA GLU A 2 -20.10 -4.51 -29.63
C GLU A 2 -19.28 -4.59 -28.33
N GLY A 3 -18.17 -3.86 -28.29
CA GLY A 3 -17.31 -3.78 -27.13
C GLY A 3 -18.02 -2.98 -26.03
N ASP A 4 -17.89 -3.47 -24.80
CA ASP A 4 -18.32 -2.76 -23.59
C ASP A 4 -17.57 -1.43 -23.49
N HIS A 5 -18.15 -0.39 -24.07
CA HIS A 5 -17.78 1.00 -23.82
C HIS A 5 -18.09 1.30 -22.35
N TRP A 6 -17.09 1.16 -21.49
CA TRP A 6 -17.22 1.59 -20.10
C TRP A 6 -17.45 3.11 -20.06
N PRO A 7 -18.52 3.61 -19.42
CA PRO A 7 -19.06 4.92 -19.77
C PRO A 7 -18.57 6.02 -18.83
N HIS A 8 -18.72 7.25 -19.32
CA HIS A 8 -18.74 8.48 -18.54
C HIS A 8 -19.58 8.31 -17.26
N GLY A 9 -18.92 8.34 -16.10
CA GLY A 9 -19.60 8.49 -14.83
C GLY A 9 -19.79 9.98 -14.60
N SER A 10 -21.04 10.44 -14.53
CA SER A 10 -21.33 11.76 -13.96
C SER A 10 -20.77 11.79 -12.53
N CYS A 11 -20.32 12.96 -12.06
CA CYS A 11 -20.09 13.18 -10.63
C CYS A 11 -21.42 12.99 -9.89
N ASP A 12 -21.72 11.74 -9.53
CA ASP A 12 -22.97 11.40 -8.87
C ASP A 12 -22.99 12.07 -7.50
N GLY A 13 -24.11 12.74 -7.21
CA GLY A 13 -24.27 13.68 -6.11
C GLY A 13 -23.85 13.18 -4.72
N ALA A 14 -23.71 14.15 -3.81
CA ALA A 14 -23.03 14.06 -2.52
C ALA A 14 -23.29 12.78 -1.69
N GLY A 15 -22.17 12.13 -1.29
CA GLY A 15 -22.09 11.06 -0.31
C GLY A 15 -21.82 9.68 -0.93
N GLN A 16 -20.79 8.98 -0.42
CA GLN A 16 -20.32 7.66 -0.87
C GLN A 16 -19.60 7.64 -2.24
N SER A 17 -19.25 8.81 -2.80
CA SER A 17 -18.56 8.89 -4.08
C SER A 17 -17.23 8.14 -4.06
N LEU A 18 -16.49 8.17 -2.93
CA LEU A 18 -15.22 7.48 -2.80
C LEU A 18 -15.38 5.96 -2.79
N ALA A 19 -16.26 5.41 -1.94
CA ALA A 19 -16.50 3.98 -1.88
C ALA A 19 -16.99 3.43 -3.23
N ARG A 20 -17.88 4.16 -3.90
CA ARG A 20 -18.38 3.79 -5.24
C ARG A 20 -17.30 3.88 -6.31
N LEU A 21 -16.46 4.91 -6.29
CA LEU A 21 -15.36 5.01 -7.24
C LEU A 21 -14.34 3.90 -7.04
N ARG A 22 -14.02 3.57 -5.78
CA ARG A 22 -13.14 2.44 -5.45
C ARG A 22 -13.71 1.11 -5.94
N ASP A 23 -14.99 0.84 -5.67
CA ASP A 23 -15.69 -0.35 -6.17
C ASP A 23 -15.69 -0.41 -7.71
N ARG A 24 -16.00 0.71 -8.38
CA ARG A 24 -15.93 0.81 -9.84
C ARG A 24 -14.52 0.54 -10.38
N ALA A 25 -13.49 1.09 -9.74
CA ALA A 25 -12.11 0.89 -10.15
C ALA A 25 -11.65 -0.55 -9.90
N SER A 26 -12.08 -1.19 -8.81
CA SER A 26 -11.87 -2.62 -8.58
C SER A 26 -12.52 -3.47 -9.68
N GLN A 27 -13.79 -3.22 -10.01
CA GLN A 27 -14.49 -3.91 -11.09
C GLN A 27 -13.84 -3.67 -12.46
N PHE A 28 -13.29 -2.48 -12.69
CA PHE A 28 -12.50 -2.19 -13.89
C PHE A 28 -11.28 -3.12 -13.98
N PHE A 29 -10.52 -3.30 -12.91
CA PHE A 29 -9.37 -4.22 -12.89
C PHE A 29 -9.79 -5.68 -13.08
N GLU A 30 -10.89 -6.14 -12.47
CA GLU A 30 -11.42 -7.49 -12.68
C GLU A 30 -11.87 -7.74 -14.13
N GLY A 31 -12.33 -6.69 -14.81
CA GLY A 31 -12.75 -6.75 -16.21
C GLY A 31 -11.63 -6.60 -17.24
N LEU A 32 -10.37 -6.38 -16.82
CA LEU A 32 -9.27 -6.13 -17.74
C LEU A 32 -8.91 -7.36 -18.59
N SER A 33 -8.90 -7.18 -19.90
CA SER A 33 -8.40 -8.18 -20.85
C SER A 33 -6.92 -7.96 -21.16
N VAL A 34 -6.11 -9.02 -21.04
CA VAL A 34 -4.68 -9.02 -21.46
C VAL A 34 -4.52 -8.54 -22.90
N ALA A 35 -5.42 -8.95 -23.80
CA ALA A 35 -5.35 -8.60 -25.22
C ALA A 35 -5.60 -7.11 -25.48
N GLU A 36 -6.39 -6.45 -24.63
CA GLU A 36 -6.69 -5.03 -24.73
C GLU A 36 -5.60 -4.20 -24.06
N LEU A 37 -5.11 -4.64 -22.90
CA LEU A 37 -4.00 -3.99 -22.20
C LEU A 37 -2.69 -4.01 -23.01
N ALA A 38 -2.46 -5.08 -23.78
CA ALA A 38 -1.31 -5.16 -24.69
C ALA A 38 -1.43 -4.23 -25.92
N ARG A 39 -2.63 -3.69 -26.21
CA ARG A 39 -2.84 -2.76 -27.32
C ARG A 39 -2.71 -1.33 -26.83
N GLU A 40 -1.62 -0.70 -27.23
CA GLU A 40 -1.28 0.67 -26.87
C GLU A 40 -2.43 1.68 -27.03
N THR A 41 -3.18 1.59 -28.14
CA THR A 41 -4.33 2.46 -28.38
C THR A 41 -5.43 2.30 -27.33
N HIS A 42 -5.73 1.08 -26.88
CA HIS A 42 -6.79 0.85 -25.87
C HIS A 42 -6.31 1.29 -24.48
N ARG A 43 -5.05 1.00 -24.14
CA ARG A 43 -4.42 1.44 -22.90
C ARG A 43 -4.42 2.95 -22.74
N HIS A 44 -4.04 3.70 -23.79
CA HIS A 44 -4.10 5.17 -23.77
C HIS A 44 -5.52 5.72 -23.67
N LEU A 45 -6.52 5.05 -24.27
CA LEU A 45 -7.92 5.45 -24.12
C LEU A 45 -8.35 5.32 -22.65
N TRP A 46 -8.02 4.22 -21.98
CA TRP A 46 -8.31 4.06 -20.56
C TRP A 46 -7.57 5.08 -19.69
N ILE A 47 -6.29 5.35 -19.97
CA ILE A 47 -5.53 6.39 -19.26
C ILE A 47 -6.23 7.76 -19.41
N SER A 48 -6.61 8.13 -20.63
CA SER A 48 -7.33 9.39 -20.90
C SER A 48 -8.68 9.47 -20.18
N ASP A 49 -9.44 8.38 -20.19
CA ASP A 49 -10.73 8.30 -19.50
C ASP A 49 -10.57 8.46 -17.98
N TRP A 50 -9.58 7.79 -17.36
CA TRP A 50 -9.32 7.90 -15.93
C TRP A 50 -8.71 9.26 -15.53
N LEU A 51 -7.90 9.89 -16.39
CA LEU A 51 -7.46 11.27 -16.20
C LEU A 51 -8.66 12.24 -16.19
N ARG A 52 -9.59 12.06 -17.12
CA ARG A 52 -10.83 12.85 -17.14
C ARG A 52 -11.66 12.65 -15.87
N VAL A 53 -11.78 11.41 -15.38
CA VAL A 53 -12.44 11.14 -14.10
C VAL A 53 -11.77 11.90 -12.95
N SER A 54 -10.44 11.94 -12.92
CA SER A 54 -9.70 12.75 -11.94
C SER A 54 -10.05 14.24 -12.03
N ASP A 55 -10.07 14.80 -13.24
CA ASP A 55 -10.37 16.22 -13.48
C ASP A 55 -11.81 16.59 -13.11
N ASP A 56 -12.76 15.71 -13.41
CA ASP A 56 -14.17 15.88 -13.06
C ASP A 56 -14.35 15.96 -11.53
N TYR A 57 -13.66 15.08 -10.77
CA TYR A 57 -13.66 15.11 -9.31
C TYR A 57 -12.90 16.30 -8.72
N ARG A 58 -11.82 16.75 -9.36
CA ARG A 58 -11.12 17.97 -8.96
C ARG A 58 -12.03 19.20 -9.08
N THR A 59 -12.69 19.34 -10.21
CA THR A 59 -13.65 20.43 -10.45
C THR A 59 -14.79 20.38 -9.43
N LEU A 60 -15.29 19.18 -9.10
CA LEU A 60 -16.27 18.98 -8.05
C LEU A 60 -15.73 19.43 -6.68
N ALA A 61 -14.48 19.09 -6.34
CA ALA A 61 -13.86 19.44 -5.07
C ALA A 61 -13.73 20.96 -4.91
N GLU A 62 -13.27 21.65 -5.95
CA GLU A 62 -13.16 23.11 -5.97
C GLU A 62 -14.52 23.80 -5.87
N SER A 63 -15.53 23.29 -6.58
CA SER A 63 -16.91 23.78 -6.48
C SER A 63 -17.50 23.56 -5.07
N ALA A 64 -17.26 22.39 -4.48
CA ALA A 64 -17.70 22.07 -3.12
C ALA A 64 -17.03 22.96 -2.07
N HIS A 65 -15.74 23.29 -2.25
CA HIS A 65 -15.04 24.27 -1.42
C HIS A 65 -15.72 25.65 -1.47
N GLN A 66 -15.99 26.16 -2.67
CA GLN A 66 -16.68 27.45 -2.86
C GLN A 66 -18.07 27.46 -2.20
N ASN A 67 -18.78 26.32 -2.26
CA ASN A 67 -20.08 26.12 -1.65
C ASN A 67 -20.02 25.75 -0.15
N ARG A 68 -18.82 25.79 0.47
CA ARG A 68 -18.56 25.49 1.89
C ARG A 68 -18.97 24.09 2.34
N SER A 69 -18.94 23.11 1.42
CA SER A 69 -19.20 21.70 1.72
C SER A 69 -17.89 20.94 1.88
N ALA A 70 -17.22 21.13 3.03
CA ALA A 70 -15.88 20.58 3.29
C ALA A 70 -15.83 19.04 3.19
N TRP A 71 -16.88 18.34 3.61
CA TRP A 71 -16.96 16.88 3.50
C TRP A 71 -16.94 16.43 2.02
N VAL A 72 -17.78 17.04 1.19
CA VAL A 72 -17.87 16.71 -0.24
C VAL A 72 -16.57 17.05 -0.96
N ALA A 73 -15.95 18.19 -0.63
CA ALA A 73 -14.67 18.58 -1.19
C ALA A 73 -13.57 17.56 -0.86
N ARG A 74 -13.50 17.09 0.39
CA ARG A 74 -12.56 16.05 0.83
C ARG A 74 -12.76 14.73 0.09
N GLU A 75 -13.99 14.21 0.04
CA GLU A 75 -14.28 12.97 -0.68
C GLU A 75 -13.89 13.09 -2.16
N ALA A 76 -14.18 14.24 -2.79
CA ALA A 76 -13.86 14.48 -4.19
C ALA A 76 -12.35 14.52 -4.47
N TRP A 77 -11.54 15.14 -3.59
CA TRP A 77 -10.08 15.08 -3.71
C TRP A 77 -9.53 13.65 -3.64
N LEU A 78 -10.07 12.80 -2.75
CA LEU A 78 -9.67 11.40 -2.63
C LEU A 78 -10.11 10.57 -3.84
N CYS A 79 -11.25 10.90 -4.42
CA CYS A 79 -11.72 10.30 -5.67
C CYS A 79 -10.74 10.61 -6.82
N SER A 80 -10.30 11.86 -6.93
CA SER A 80 -9.27 12.26 -7.90
C SER A 80 -7.97 11.49 -7.68
N LEU A 81 -7.48 11.39 -6.44
CA LEU A 81 -6.27 10.60 -6.13
C LEU A 81 -6.41 9.11 -6.49
N THR A 82 -7.58 8.51 -6.25
CA THR A 82 -7.86 7.12 -6.63
C THR A 82 -7.80 6.93 -8.15
N ALA A 83 -8.39 7.86 -8.91
CA ALA A 83 -8.35 7.82 -10.38
C ALA A 83 -6.92 7.99 -10.92
N LEU A 84 -6.12 8.89 -10.33
CA LEU A 84 -4.70 9.07 -10.69
C LEU A 84 -3.86 7.83 -10.37
N GLU A 85 -4.19 7.09 -9.30
CA GLU A 85 -3.54 5.80 -9.00
C GLU A 85 -3.88 4.71 -10.02
N VAL A 86 -5.11 4.69 -10.55
CA VAL A 86 -5.48 3.81 -11.67
C VAL A 86 -4.64 4.17 -12.90
N VAL A 87 -4.53 5.46 -13.24
CA VAL A 87 -3.67 5.93 -14.34
C VAL A 87 -2.23 5.48 -14.14
N ARG A 88 -1.68 5.64 -12.93
CA ARG A 88 -0.33 5.19 -12.58
C ARG A 88 -0.15 3.69 -12.86
N SER A 89 -1.14 2.88 -12.46
CA SER A 89 -1.09 1.43 -12.60
C SER A 89 -1.17 0.96 -14.06
N LEU A 90 -1.80 1.74 -14.95
CA LEU A 90 -1.88 1.45 -16.39
C LEU A 90 -0.72 2.02 -17.22
N SER A 91 0.07 2.92 -16.63
CA SER A 91 1.14 3.64 -17.32
C SER A 91 2.40 2.78 -17.44
N CYS A 92 3.13 2.95 -18.54
CA CYS A 92 4.42 2.32 -18.78
C CYS A 92 5.56 3.35 -18.73
N PRO A 93 6.79 2.95 -18.38
CA PRO A 93 7.93 3.86 -18.38
C PRO A 93 8.14 4.51 -19.76
N GLY A 94 8.07 5.85 -19.82
CA GLY A 94 8.22 6.62 -21.05
C GLY A 94 6.93 7.16 -21.66
N ASP A 95 5.76 6.84 -21.10
CA ASP A 95 4.50 7.46 -21.51
C ASP A 95 4.51 8.97 -21.24
N VAL A 96 4.13 9.77 -22.24
CA VAL A 96 4.07 11.24 -22.12
C VAL A 96 3.07 11.66 -21.03
N GLU A 97 1.95 10.94 -20.92
CA GLU A 97 0.91 11.16 -19.92
C GLU A 97 1.41 10.88 -18.48
N SER A 98 2.45 10.06 -18.32
CA SER A 98 3.06 9.80 -17.01
C SER A 98 3.94 10.96 -16.52
N ALA A 99 4.39 11.86 -17.41
CA ALA A 99 5.32 12.94 -17.05
C ALA A 99 4.63 14.04 -16.21
N GLY A 100 3.32 14.26 -16.42
CA GLY A 100 2.53 15.23 -15.65
C GLY A 100 1.87 14.65 -14.40
N LEU A 101 1.83 13.32 -14.26
CA LEU A 101 1.07 12.63 -13.21
C LEU A 101 1.48 13.05 -11.79
N ALA A 102 2.79 13.27 -11.55
CA ALA A 102 3.28 13.73 -10.25
C ALA A 102 2.75 15.12 -9.87
N ASP A 103 2.62 16.02 -10.84
CA ASP A 103 2.08 17.37 -10.63
C ASP A 103 0.58 17.29 -10.33
N GLU A 104 -0.15 16.46 -11.07
CA GLU A 104 -1.59 16.21 -10.87
C GLU A 104 -1.90 15.63 -9.47
N VAL A 105 -1.08 14.67 -9.03
CA VAL A 105 -1.14 14.13 -7.66
C VAL A 105 -0.81 15.21 -6.65
N GLY A 106 0.23 16.02 -6.89
CA GLY A 106 0.63 17.11 -6.02
C GLY A 106 -0.45 18.19 -5.86
N ILE A 107 -1.16 18.54 -6.93
CA ILE A 107 -2.30 19.47 -6.90
C ILE A 107 -3.41 18.90 -6.02
N SER A 108 -3.78 17.64 -6.26
CA SER A 108 -4.90 16.99 -5.58
C SER A 108 -4.63 16.78 -4.08
N LEU A 109 -3.38 16.46 -3.71
CA LEU A 109 -2.95 16.39 -2.31
C LEU A 109 -2.99 17.75 -1.62
N ARG A 110 -2.52 18.82 -2.27
CA ARG A 110 -2.59 20.18 -1.70
C ARG A 110 -4.04 20.63 -1.51
N GLY A 111 -4.90 20.33 -2.47
CA GLY A 111 -6.34 20.57 -2.39
C GLY A 111 -6.96 19.82 -1.21
N PHE A 112 -6.63 18.53 -1.06
CA PHE A 112 -7.05 17.74 0.09
C PHE A 112 -6.55 18.35 1.42
N GLU A 113 -5.27 18.69 1.54
CA GLU A 113 -4.69 19.29 2.75
C GLU A 113 -5.42 20.58 3.17
N ALA A 114 -5.81 21.42 2.21
CA ALA A 114 -6.53 22.67 2.47
C ALA A 114 -7.95 22.42 3.03
N GLU A 115 -8.65 21.40 2.53
CA GLU A 115 -10.02 21.07 2.95
C GLU A 115 -10.08 20.18 4.18
N ALA A 116 -9.11 19.29 4.34
CA ALA A 116 -9.21 18.09 5.18
C ALA A 116 -9.41 18.40 6.65
N GLY A 117 -8.90 19.51 7.19
CA GLY A 117 -9.01 19.86 8.63
C GLY A 117 -8.50 18.79 9.63
N LEU A 118 -8.29 17.56 9.17
CA LEU A 118 -7.39 16.53 9.65
C LEU A 118 -6.03 17.20 9.61
N ALA A 119 -5.48 17.44 10.80
CA ALA A 119 -4.11 17.88 10.90
C ALA A 119 -3.23 16.73 10.42
N ILE A 120 -3.00 16.64 9.10
CA ILE A 120 -1.85 15.92 8.57
C ILE A 120 -0.67 16.61 9.24
N GLU A 121 -0.13 15.95 10.25
CA GLU A 121 0.92 16.50 11.08
C GLU A 121 2.25 16.15 10.41
N ARG A 122 2.96 17.19 9.98
CA ARG A 122 4.35 17.04 9.56
C ARG A 122 5.19 16.77 10.80
N VAL A 123 5.64 15.52 10.96
CA VAL A 123 6.45 15.11 12.10
C VAL A 123 7.92 15.22 11.73
N LYS A 124 8.69 15.82 12.62
CA LYS A 124 10.14 15.89 12.53
C LYS A 124 10.75 15.40 13.85
N ILE A 125 11.57 14.35 13.78
CA ILE A 125 12.28 13.80 14.94
C ILE A 125 13.76 14.11 14.77
N ASP A 126 14.29 14.97 15.64
CA ASP A 126 15.73 15.28 15.65
C ASP A 126 16.49 14.10 16.27
N CYS A 127 17.26 13.38 15.45
CA CYS A 127 18.13 12.31 15.91
C CYS A 127 19.51 12.90 16.15
N PHE A 128 19.91 13.04 17.43
CA PHE A 128 21.18 13.62 17.83
C PHE A 128 22.34 13.07 16.96
N ASP A 129 23.07 14.00 16.33
CA ASP A 129 24.20 13.80 15.39
C ASP A 129 23.89 13.18 14.02
N GLN A 130 22.62 12.89 13.71
CA GLN A 130 22.22 12.07 12.56
C GLN A 130 21.13 12.71 11.71
N GLY A 131 20.96 14.03 11.84
CA GLY A 131 19.90 14.79 11.17
C GLY A 131 18.51 14.43 11.66
N ALA A 132 17.51 14.88 10.90
CA ALA A 132 16.13 14.78 11.33
C ALA A 132 15.35 13.80 10.46
N LEU A 133 14.61 12.90 11.10
CA LEU A 133 13.64 12.06 10.43
C LEU A 133 12.39 12.90 10.14
N ALA A 134 11.84 12.77 8.94
CA ALA A 134 10.63 13.46 8.54
C ALA A 134 9.57 12.45 8.10
N GLY A 135 8.31 12.73 8.44
CA GLY A 135 7.17 11.89 8.11
C GLY A 135 5.86 12.65 8.24
N PHE A 136 4.78 11.99 7.85
CA PHE A 136 3.43 12.52 7.97
C PHE A 136 2.62 11.63 8.90
N PHE A 137 2.07 12.21 9.96
CA PHE A 137 1.12 11.54 10.84
C PHE A 137 -0.30 11.98 10.50
N LEU A 138 -1.16 11.00 10.28
CA LEU A 138 -2.56 11.19 9.93
C LEU A 138 -3.40 10.53 11.01
N PRO A 139 -4.05 11.33 11.87
CA PRO A 139 -4.87 10.78 12.94
C PRO A 139 -6.09 10.06 12.36
N ALA A 140 -6.52 8.99 13.04
CA ALA A 140 -7.77 8.31 12.73
C ALA A 140 -8.95 9.31 12.67
N LEU A 141 -9.80 9.18 11.65
CA LEU A 141 -11.01 10.00 11.49
C LEU A 141 -11.95 9.89 12.70
N ARG A 142 -12.08 8.68 13.25
CA ARG A 142 -12.78 8.42 14.50
C ARG A 142 -11.82 8.66 15.65
N ARG A 143 -11.89 9.85 16.25
CA ARG A 143 -11.16 10.21 17.47
C ARG A 143 -11.65 9.37 18.65
N GLU A 144 -11.18 8.15 18.76
CA GLU A 144 -11.08 7.48 20.05
C GLU A 144 -9.99 8.16 20.87
N ALA A 145 -10.04 8.02 22.20
CA ALA A 145 -9.03 8.61 23.08
C ALA A 145 -7.62 8.06 22.81
N SER A 146 -7.50 6.89 22.19
CA SER A 146 -6.26 6.22 21.83
C SER A 146 -6.52 5.26 20.66
N ALA A 147 -6.01 5.58 19.47
CA ALA A 147 -6.27 4.83 18.23
C ALA A 147 -5.11 3.88 17.88
N PRO A 148 -5.37 2.71 17.27
CA PRO A 148 -4.32 1.91 16.63
C PRO A 148 -3.58 2.74 15.59
N THR A 149 -2.30 2.44 15.35
CA THR A 149 -1.49 3.18 14.38
C THR A 149 -0.69 2.24 13.50
N VAL A 150 -0.61 2.57 12.21
CA VAL A 150 0.18 1.83 11.22
C VAL A 150 1.34 2.71 10.75
N ILE A 151 2.57 2.23 10.92
CA ILE A 151 3.75 2.83 10.30
C ILE A 151 3.83 2.32 8.86
N CYS A 152 3.78 3.20 7.87
CA CYS A 152 3.85 2.84 6.46
C CYS A 152 5.23 3.20 5.87
N LEU A 153 5.89 2.20 5.29
CA LEU A 153 7.19 2.29 4.63
C LEU A 153 7.05 2.06 3.13
N SER A 154 7.63 2.94 2.33
CA SER A 154 7.70 2.81 0.88
C SER A 154 8.99 2.16 0.42
N ASP A 155 8.97 1.74 -0.83
CA ASP A 155 10.17 1.53 -1.63
C ASP A 155 10.96 2.85 -1.85
N GLU A 156 12.24 2.75 -2.18
CA GLU A 156 13.15 3.89 -2.38
C GLU A 156 12.70 4.81 -3.52
N ASP A 157 12.00 4.28 -4.52
CA ASP A 157 11.54 5.02 -5.70
C ASP A 157 10.14 5.64 -5.50
N ILE A 158 9.45 5.34 -4.39
CA ILE A 158 8.10 5.82 -4.11
C ILE A 158 8.17 7.03 -3.16
N THR A 159 7.73 8.18 -3.66
CA THR A 159 7.64 9.40 -2.85
C THR A 159 6.55 9.28 -1.77
N LEU A 160 6.71 10.00 -0.65
CA LEU A 160 5.68 10.09 0.39
C LEU A 160 4.33 10.57 -0.17
N GLY A 161 4.34 11.53 -1.12
CA GLY A 161 3.11 11.99 -1.78
C GLY A 161 2.42 10.88 -2.56
N SER A 162 3.19 10.04 -3.24
CA SER A 162 2.66 8.88 -3.96
C SER A 162 2.13 7.79 -3.03
N MET A 163 2.74 7.58 -1.87
CA MET A 163 2.18 6.66 -0.86
C MET A 163 0.89 7.25 -0.27
N MET A 164 0.88 8.55 0.05
CA MET A 164 -0.30 9.25 0.52
C MET A 164 -1.45 9.12 -0.48
N SER A 165 -1.23 9.35 -1.78
CA SER A 165 -2.29 9.31 -2.79
C SER A 165 -3.00 7.96 -2.86
N ARG A 166 -2.27 6.87 -2.66
CA ARG A 166 -2.81 5.51 -2.67
C ARG A 166 -3.47 5.11 -1.34
N LEU A 167 -2.75 5.27 -0.22
CA LEU A 167 -3.18 4.73 1.08
C LEU A 167 -4.23 5.61 1.78
N LEU A 168 -4.31 6.90 1.46
CA LEU A 168 -5.33 7.79 2.04
C LEU A 168 -6.75 7.34 1.69
N PRO A 169 -7.11 7.16 0.41
CA PRO A 169 -8.42 6.64 0.02
C PRO A 169 -8.83 5.35 0.74
N ALA A 170 -7.90 4.43 0.96
CA ALA A 170 -8.18 3.14 1.61
C ALA A 170 -8.32 3.27 3.14
N SER A 171 -7.48 4.10 3.77
CA SER A 171 -7.44 4.21 5.24
C SER A 171 -8.56 5.04 5.85
N LEU A 172 -9.20 5.93 5.08
CA LEU A 172 -10.27 6.80 5.59
C LEU A 172 -11.59 6.06 5.90
N CYS A 173 -11.71 4.80 5.49
CA CYS A 173 -12.79 3.92 5.95
C CYS A 173 -12.48 3.27 7.33
N GLY A 174 -11.23 3.34 7.80
CA GLY A 174 -10.72 2.61 8.95
C GLY A 174 -10.74 3.36 10.28
N THR A 175 -10.33 2.65 11.34
CA THR A 175 -10.28 3.16 12.72
C THR A 175 -8.87 3.55 13.18
N MET A 176 -7.90 3.49 12.27
CA MET A 176 -6.47 3.59 12.58
C MET A 176 -5.87 4.92 12.13
N SER A 177 -4.84 5.36 12.85
CA SER A 177 -3.96 6.44 12.42
C SER A 177 -2.85 5.89 11.52
N LEU A 178 -2.33 6.71 10.60
CA LEU A 178 -1.21 6.35 9.73
C LEU A 178 0.00 7.23 10.03
N LEU A 179 1.18 6.63 10.03
CA LEU A 179 2.45 7.33 10.03
C LEU A 179 3.22 6.95 8.76
N LEU A 180 3.23 7.83 7.76
CA LEU A 180 4.00 7.62 6.54
C LEU A 180 5.41 8.16 6.73
N VAL A 181 6.40 7.29 6.56
CA VAL A 181 7.81 7.64 6.71
C VAL A 181 8.59 7.15 5.50
N ASP A 182 9.54 7.97 5.07
CA ASP A 182 10.45 7.58 4.00
C ASP A 182 11.48 6.60 4.57
N ALA A 183 11.57 5.40 3.98
CA ALA A 183 12.61 4.42 4.32
C ALA A 183 14.03 4.98 4.05
N GLY A 184 14.12 6.03 3.22
CA GLY A 184 15.13 7.07 3.23
C GLY A 184 16.24 6.85 2.23
N ASN A 185 16.30 7.75 1.25
CA ASN A 185 17.50 8.04 0.46
C ASN A 185 18.07 9.44 0.78
N SER A 186 17.88 9.97 1.99
CA SER A 186 18.64 11.15 2.41
C SER A 186 20.13 10.77 2.43
N THR A 187 20.87 11.26 1.43
CA THR A 187 22.32 11.07 1.23
C THR A 187 23.18 11.43 2.45
N VAL A 188 22.57 12.04 3.46
CA VAL A 188 23.17 12.49 4.70
C VAL A 188 23.33 11.37 5.75
N HIS A 189 22.59 10.24 5.65
CA HIS A 189 22.41 9.32 6.81
C HIS A 189 22.76 7.85 6.54
N ARG A 190 23.89 7.59 5.87
CA ARG A 190 24.41 6.23 5.60
C ARG A 190 24.98 5.52 6.84
N SER A 191 24.96 6.15 8.02
CA SER A 191 25.63 5.66 9.24
C SER A 191 24.77 4.73 10.11
N PHE A 192 23.45 4.68 9.93
CA PHE A 192 22.55 3.85 10.74
C PHE A 192 21.96 2.67 9.97
N LYS A 193 21.91 1.53 10.66
CA LYS A 193 21.07 0.41 10.27
C LYS A 193 19.61 0.89 10.20
N PRO A 194 18.87 0.67 9.09
CA PRO A 194 17.49 1.13 8.90
C PRO A 194 16.56 0.80 10.08
N GLU A 195 16.81 -0.32 10.76
CA GLU A 195 16.02 -0.79 11.90
C GLU A 195 16.09 0.16 13.10
N HIS A 196 17.24 0.82 13.33
CA HIS A 196 17.37 1.80 14.41
C HIS A 196 16.58 3.09 14.11
N ARG A 197 16.41 3.46 12.84
CA ARG A 197 15.59 4.62 12.45
C ARG A 197 14.12 4.38 12.78
N LEU A 198 13.64 3.15 12.54
CA LEU A 198 12.28 2.76 12.86
C LEU A 198 11.99 2.72 14.37
N GLN A 199 13.00 2.48 15.20
CA GLN A 199 12.85 2.55 16.66
C GLN A 199 12.52 3.96 17.15
N TYR A 200 13.09 5.02 16.54
CA TYR A 200 12.71 6.40 16.88
C TYR A 200 11.26 6.72 16.55
N TRP A 201 10.75 6.20 15.43
CA TRP A 201 9.33 6.33 15.09
C TRP A 201 8.43 5.59 16.08
N LEU A 202 8.84 4.41 16.55
CA LEU A 202 8.13 3.69 17.61
C LEU A 202 8.14 4.46 18.93
N ASP A 203 9.29 4.98 19.35
CA ASP A 203 9.41 5.76 20.59
C ASP A 203 8.55 7.03 20.53
N TYR A 204 8.50 7.68 19.36
CA TYR A 204 7.62 8.82 19.12
C TYR A 204 6.15 8.44 19.25
N LEU A 205 5.71 7.36 18.61
CA LEU A 205 4.32 6.90 18.68
C LEU A 205 3.93 6.45 20.10
N GLU A 206 4.82 5.80 20.82
CA GLU A 206 4.59 5.36 22.21
C GLU A 206 4.43 6.55 23.18
N ALA A 207 5.09 7.68 22.89
CA ALA A 207 4.96 8.91 23.67
C ALA A 207 3.69 9.71 23.36
N ARG A 208 2.97 9.40 22.27
CA ARG A 208 1.77 10.13 21.86
C ARG A 208 0.54 9.72 22.68
N PRO A 209 -0.23 10.68 23.23
CA PRO A 209 -1.42 10.36 24.04
C PRO A 209 -2.61 9.88 23.19
N ASP A 210 -2.64 10.20 21.90
CA ASP A 210 -3.69 9.81 20.95
C ASP A 210 -3.43 8.48 20.24
N VAL A 211 -2.30 7.82 20.54
CA VAL A 211 -1.89 6.54 19.96
C VAL A 211 -1.99 5.44 21.02
N ASP A 212 -2.45 4.26 20.61
CA ASP A 212 -2.40 3.07 21.47
C ASP A 212 -1.07 2.33 21.24
N ALA A 213 -0.15 2.48 22.19
CA ALA A 213 1.18 1.87 22.13
C ALA A 213 1.15 0.33 22.05
N ARG A 214 0.03 -0.33 22.39
CA ARG A 214 -0.12 -1.79 22.27
C ARG A 214 -0.67 -2.24 20.93
N ARG A 215 -1.12 -1.30 20.09
CA ARG A 215 -1.76 -1.55 18.79
C ARG A 215 -1.04 -0.77 17.69
N ILE A 216 0.28 -0.91 17.65
CA ILE A 216 1.13 -0.37 16.58
C ILE A 216 1.42 -1.48 15.56
N ALA A 217 1.02 -1.29 14.31
CA ALA A 217 1.40 -2.15 13.21
C ALA A 217 2.43 -1.48 12.30
N ILE A 218 3.04 -2.30 11.43
CA ILE A 218 3.92 -1.83 10.37
C ILE A 218 3.47 -2.38 9.02
N TYR A 219 3.38 -1.52 8.03
CA TYR A 219 3.16 -1.83 6.62
C TYR A 219 4.42 -1.44 5.86
N GLY A 220 4.93 -2.33 5.02
CA GLY A 220 6.02 -2.02 4.12
C GLY A 220 5.72 -2.51 2.72
N GLU A 221 6.01 -1.66 1.73
CA GLU A 221 5.92 -1.94 0.30
C GLU A 221 7.33 -2.05 -0.31
N GLY A 222 7.56 -3.02 -1.20
CA GLY A 222 8.83 -3.22 -1.90
C GLY A 222 10.00 -3.46 -0.94
N GLU A 223 11.08 -2.69 -1.05
CA GLU A 223 12.17 -2.71 -0.07
C GLU A 223 11.72 -2.29 1.36
N GLY A 224 10.66 -1.48 1.48
CA GLY A 224 10.02 -1.18 2.76
C GLY A 224 9.49 -2.42 3.47
N ALA A 225 9.07 -3.46 2.74
CA ALA A 225 8.60 -4.73 3.29
C ALA A 225 9.75 -5.53 3.95
N CYS A 226 10.97 -5.42 3.43
CA CYS A 226 12.18 -5.96 4.06
C CYS A 226 12.43 -5.32 5.41
N HIS A 227 12.26 -4.00 5.50
CA HIS A 227 12.42 -3.25 6.75
C HIS A 227 11.29 -3.56 7.74
N ALA A 228 10.05 -3.65 7.28
CA ALA A 228 8.89 -4.03 8.08
C ALA A 228 9.06 -5.42 8.70
N SER A 229 9.41 -6.43 7.90
CA SER A 229 9.65 -7.79 8.38
C SER A 229 10.81 -7.89 9.37
N ARG A 230 11.89 -7.11 9.17
CA ARG A 230 13.00 -7.03 10.14
C ARG A 230 12.59 -6.45 11.47
N LEU A 231 11.85 -5.35 11.45
CA LEU A 231 11.38 -4.70 12.67
C LEU A 231 10.40 -5.62 13.42
N ALA A 232 9.48 -6.25 12.70
CA ALA A 232 8.55 -7.23 13.28
C ALA A 232 9.25 -8.40 13.96
N LEU A 233 10.45 -8.80 13.49
CA LEU A 233 11.26 -9.85 14.11
C LEU A 233 12.11 -9.38 15.30
N SER A 234 12.44 -8.08 15.36
CA SER A 234 13.40 -7.54 16.35
C SER A 234 12.74 -6.76 17.49
N ASP A 235 11.58 -6.14 17.27
CA ASP A 235 10.87 -5.29 18.22
C ASP A 235 9.47 -5.85 18.54
N ARG A 236 9.22 -6.13 19.82
CA ARG A 236 7.96 -6.74 20.29
C ARG A 236 6.82 -5.74 20.42
N ARG A 237 7.07 -4.45 20.24
CA ARG A 237 6.02 -3.42 20.23
C ARG A 237 5.14 -3.50 18.99
N ILE A 238 5.65 -4.12 17.92
CA ILE A 238 4.87 -4.37 16.70
C ILE A 238 3.80 -5.43 16.98
N ALA A 239 2.55 -5.02 16.88
CA ALA A 239 1.37 -5.85 17.10
C ALA A 239 0.95 -6.64 15.85
N ALA A 240 1.24 -6.12 14.65
CA ALA A 240 1.01 -6.79 13.37
C ALA A 240 1.95 -6.24 12.29
N ALA A 241 2.29 -7.04 11.29
CA ALA A 241 3.15 -6.64 10.19
C ALA A 241 2.55 -7.03 8.84
N VAL A 242 2.56 -6.10 7.88
CA VAL A 242 2.22 -6.34 6.48
C VAL A 242 3.49 -6.14 5.65
N CYS A 243 3.79 -7.12 4.83
CA CYS A 243 4.94 -7.15 3.95
C CYS A 243 4.42 -7.30 2.53
N ASP A 244 4.23 -6.15 1.87
CA ASP A 244 3.81 -6.07 0.49
C ASP A 244 5.03 -6.08 -0.43
N GLY A 245 5.29 -7.26 -0.99
CA GLY A 245 6.29 -7.43 -2.02
C GLY A 245 7.75 -7.69 -1.58
N GLY A 246 8.01 -7.95 -0.29
CA GLY A 246 9.36 -8.31 0.17
C GLY A 246 9.41 -8.87 1.59
N LEU A 247 10.43 -9.70 1.91
CA LEU A 247 10.64 -10.29 3.25
C LEU A 247 12.12 -10.39 3.59
N LEU A 248 12.45 -10.49 4.87
CA LEU A 248 13.82 -10.56 5.35
C LEU A 248 14.80 -11.44 4.52
N THR A 249 15.96 -10.83 4.29
CA THR A 249 17.04 -11.07 3.33
C THR A 249 17.61 -12.49 3.15
N PRO A 250 17.63 -13.45 4.10
CA PRO A 250 18.10 -14.81 3.78
C PRO A 250 17.13 -15.55 2.83
N VAL A 251 15.84 -15.23 2.90
CA VAL A 251 14.79 -15.80 2.07
C VAL A 251 14.78 -15.12 0.69
N MET A 252 14.81 -13.78 0.66
CA MET A 252 14.99 -13.03 -0.59
C MET A 252 16.26 -13.43 -1.32
N ARG A 253 17.41 -13.58 -0.65
CA ARG A 253 18.66 -13.95 -1.34
C ARG A 253 18.53 -15.28 -2.08
N ARG A 254 17.68 -16.21 -1.64
CA ARG A 254 17.45 -17.50 -2.30
C ARG A 254 16.36 -17.42 -3.38
N ALA A 255 15.30 -16.65 -3.14
CA ALA A 255 14.26 -16.35 -4.14
C ALA A 255 14.83 -15.54 -5.32
N SER A 256 15.64 -14.51 -5.04
CA SER A 256 16.38 -13.74 -6.05
C SER A 256 17.41 -14.59 -6.79
N LEU A 257 18.08 -15.55 -6.14
CA LEU A 257 18.95 -16.50 -6.84
C LEU A 257 18.16 -17.41 -7.79
N ARG A 258 16.95 -17.87 -7.42
CA ARG A 258 16.06 -18.65 -8.31
C ARG A 258 15.56 -17.80 -9.48
N TRP A 259 15.14 -16.57 -9.22
CA TRP A 259 14.70 -15.60 -10.23
C TRP A 259 15.82 -15.28 -11.24
N MET A 260 17.04 -14.99 -10.76
CA MET A 260 18.20 -14.69 -11.64
C MET A 260 18.70 -15.89 -12.44
N THR A 261 18.53 -17.12 -11.96
CA THR A 261 19.09 -18.31 -12.61
C THR A 261 18.11 -18.97 -13.59
N GLY A 262 16.86 -18.54 -13.65
CA GLY A 262 15.87 -19.01 -14.64
C GLY A 262 15.57 -20.51 -14.56
N VAL A 263 15.91 -21.19 -13.47
CA VAL A 263 15.62 -22.62 -13.25
C VAL A 263 14.17 -22.76 -12.77
N GLY A 264 13.24 -22.39 -13.65
CA GLY A 264 11.81 -22.67 -13.52
C GLY A 264 11.49 -23.95 -14.27
N GLN A 265 10.88 -24.91 -13.59
CA GLN A 265 10.48 -26.25 -14.05
C GLN A 265 11.59 -27.30 -14.19
N ALA A 266 11.85 -28.01 -13.09
CA ALA A 266 12.12 -29.43 -13.16
C ALA A 266 11.06 -30.16 -12.31
N ILE A 267 10.36 -31.09 -12.96
CA ILE A 267 9.39 -32.06 -12.41
C ILE A 267 10.08 -32.90 -11.30
N PRO A 268 9.35 -33.37 -10.27
CA PRO A 268 9.89 -33.52 -8.93
C PRO A 268 10.56 -34.88 -8.70
N ASP A 269 11.86 -34.85 -8.40
CA ASP A 269 12.50 -35.95 -7.68
C ASP A 269 12.42 -35.68 -6.19
N GLY A 270 11.42 -36.29 -5.54
CA GLY A 270 11.42 -36.96 -4.22
C GLY A 270 12.09 -36.36 -2.97
N ALA A 271 12.80 -35.24 -3.06
CA ALA A 271 13.46 -34.57 -1.96
C ALA A 271 12.78 -33.22 -1.80
N SER A 272 11.81 -33.17 -0.88
CA SER A 272 11.28 -31.92 -0.34
C SER A 272 12.48 -31.08 0.11
N THR A 273 12.93 -30.18 -0.75
CA THR A 273 13.97 -29.21 -0.43
C THR A 273 13.25 -28.07 0.28
N GLY A 274 12.61 -28.43 1.40
CA GLY A 274 11.82 -27.53 2.21
C GLY A 274 12.69 -26.36 2.62
N LEU A 275 12.13 -25.16 2.48
CA LEU A 275 12.65 -23.98 3.16
C LEU A 275 12.87 -24.37 4.63
N LEU A 276 14.12 -24.27 5.10
CA LEU A 276 14.43 -24.50 6.51
C LEU A 276 13.52 -23.58 7.31
N PRO A 277 12.76 -24.11 8.28
CA PRO A 277 11.82 -23.30 9.02
C PRO A 277 12.57 -22.13 9.66
N PRO A 278 12.00 -20.91 9.60
CA PRO A 278 12.61 -19.75 10.22
C PRO A 278 12.92 -20.09 11.69
N SER A 279 14.20 -20.02 12.04
CA SER A 279 14.70 -20.45 13.35
C SER A 279 14.26 -19.55 14.51
N ARG A 280 13.64 -18.40 14.19
CA ARG A 280 13.05 -17.46 15.14
C ARG A 280 11.54 -17.39 14.93
N ARG A 281 10.81 -17.57 16.03
CA ARG A 281 9.36 -17.35 16.09
C ARG A 281 9.06 -15.88 15.85
N LEU A 282 8.15 -15.58 14.92
CA LEU A 282 7.59 -14.24 14.75
C LEU A 282 6.79 -13.87 16.01
N PRO A 283 7.04 -12.70 16.64
CA PRO A 283 6.33 -12.29 17.84
C PRO A 283 4.91 -11.76 17.55
N CYS A 284 4.62 -11.42 16.30
CA CYS A 284 3.34 -10.85 15.87
C CYS A 284 2.79 -11.54 14.60
N PRO A 285 1.49 -11.38 14.31
CA PRO A 285 0.91 -11.77 13.03
C PRO A 285 1.58 -11.07 11.84
N LEU A 286 1.80 -11.83 10.78
CA LEU A 286 2.44 -11.37 9.53
C LEU A 286 1.53 -11.64 8.33
N LEU A 287 1.24 -10.62 7.52
CA LEU A 287 0.63 -10.74 6.21
C LEU A 287 1.67 -10.56 5.12
N MET A 288 1.74 -11.48 4.17
CA MET A 288 2.60 -11.41 2.99
C MET A 288 1.71 -11.17 1.77
N VAL A 289 1.86 -10.03 1.09
CA VAL A 289 1.19 -9.75 -0.19
C VAL A 289 2.14 -10.15 -1.30
N VAL A 290 1.66 -11.02 -2.19
CA VAL A 290 2.45 -11.60 -3.28
C VAL A 290 1.91 -11.09 -4.62
N GLY A 291 2.00 -9.77 -4.81
CA GLY A 291 1.50 -9.06 -5.98
C GLY A 291 2.56 -8.80 -7.06
N SER A 292 2.22 -7.91 -8.01
CA SER A 292 3.11 -7.50 -9.10
C SER A 292 4.38 -6.81 -8.60
N ARG A 293 4.30 -6.25 -7.39
CA ARG A 293 5.39 -5.56 -6.67
C ARG A 293 6.26 -6.52 -5.87
N SER A 294 5.95 -7.81 -5.89
CA SER A 294 6.63 -8.81 -5.06
C SER A 294 7.92 -9.33 -5.66
N MET A 295 9.00 -9.22 -4.88
CA MET A 295 10.27 -9.91 -5.12
C MET A 295 10.20 -11.41 -4.75
N ILE A 296 9.05 -11.88 -4.27
CA ILE A 296 8.82 -13.25 -3.82
C ILE A 296 7.78 -13.91 -4.73
N TRP A 297 8.07 -15.13 -5.15
CA TRP A 297 7.15 -15.96 -5.93
C TRP A 297 6.06 -16.53 -5.03
N GLU A 298 4.85 -16.73 -5.57
CA GLU A 298 3.72 -17.33 -4.84
C GLU A 298 4.12 -18.62 -4.11
N GLN A 299 4.79 -19.54 -4.81
CA GLN A 299 5.21 -20.81 -4.20
C GLN A 299 6.19 -20.62 -3.03
N ASP A 300 7.14 -19.69 -3.15
CA ASP A 300 8.09 -19.40 -2.07
C ASP A 300 7.36 -18.79 -0.86
N ALA A 301 6.36 -17.93 -1.08
CA ALA A 301 5.53 -17.35 -0.02
C ALA A 301 4.68 -18.41 0.70
N LEU A 302 4.09 -19.35 -0.05
CA LEU A 302 3.32 -20.46 0.52
C LEU A 302 4.21 -21.40 1.35
N ASP A 303 5.40 -21.72 0.86
CA ASP A 303 6.36 -22.54 1.60
C ASP A 303 6.83 -21.86 2.89
N LEU A 304 7.06 -20.54 2.85
CA LEU A 304 7.40 -19.74 4.04
C LEU A 304 6.25 -19.69 5.04
N GLN A 305 5.02 -19.49 4.56
CA GLN A 305 3.83 -19.52 5.39
C GLN A 305 3.71 -20.86 6.11
N ALA A 306 3.89 -21.97 5.38
CA ALA A 306 3.88 -23.31 5.96
C ALA A 306 4.97 -23.45 7.05
N GLY A 307 6.19 -22.96 6.78
CA GLY A 307 7.28 -22.93 7.75
C GLY A 307 6.96 -22.13 9.02
N TYR A 308 6.41 -20.93 8.89
CA TYR A 308 5.99 -20.11 10.04
C TYR A 308 4.86 -20.77 10.83
N ARG A 309 3.86 -21.36 10.17
CA ARG A 309 2.75 -22.06 10.83
C ARG A 309 3.20 -23.28 11.62
N GLN A 310 4.18 -24.03 11.12
CA GLN A 310 4.78 -25.15 11.88
C GLN A 310 5.41 -24.68 13.20
N THR A 311 5.86 -23.42 13.28
CA THR A 311 6.39 -22.82 14.52
C THR A 311 5.30 -22.17 15.39
N GLY A 312 4.03 -22.27 15.00
CA GLY A 312 2.89 -21.67 15.70
C GLY A 312 2.81 -20.15 15.56
N ALA A 313 3.37 -19.58 14.47
CA ALA A 313 3.22 -18.18 14.13
C ALA A 313 1.96 -17.95 13.28
N ASP A 314 1.29 -16.81 13.50
CA ASP A 314 0.15 -16.36 12.69
C ASP A 314 0.70 -15.71 11.42
N CYS A 315 0.69 -16.45 10.32
CA CYS A 315 1.18 -15.99 9.03
C CYS A 315 0.10 -16.20 7.96
N SER A 316 -0.26 -15.12 7.28
CA SER A 316 -1.26 -15.06 6.21
C SER A 316 -0.59 -14.68 4.90
N VAL A 317 -1.10 -15.19 3.79
CA VAL A 317 -0.64 -14.86 2.43
C VAL A 317 -1.85 -14.40 1.65
N VAL A 318 -1.69 -13.29 0.93
CA VAL A 318 -2.67 -12.81 -0.03
C VAL A 318 -2.03 -12.73 -1.41
N VAL A 319 -2.73 -13.26 -2.40
CA VAL A 319 -2.29 -13.28 -3.80
C VAL A 319 -3.34 -12.52 -4.60
N PRO A 320 -3.02 -11.31 -5.09
CA PRO A 320 -3.95 -10.57 -5.93
C PRO A 320 -4.03 -11.14 -7.34
N ASN A 321 -5.19 -10.94 -7.97
CA ASN A 321 -5.36 -11.11 -9.39
C ASN A 321 -4.44 -10.13 -10.16
N ASN A 322 -3.42 -10.69 -10.82
CA ASN A 322 -2.46 -9.94 -11.62
C ASN A 322 -2.65 -10.25 -13.11
N VAL A 323 -2.94 -9.20 -13.87
CA VAL A 323 -3.04 -9.27 -15.34
C VAL A 323 -1.65 -9.06 -15.92
N ARG A 324 -1.00 -10.15 -16.35
CA ARG A 324 0.29 -10.10 -17.03
C ARG A 324 0.13 -9.69 -18.49
N HIS A 325 0.90 -8.71 -18.95
CA HIS A 325 0.95 -8.29 -20.35
C HIS A 325 2.40 -8.05 -20.80
N PRO A 326 2.68 -7.93 -22.11
CA PRO A 326 4.06 -7.83 -22.60
C PRO A 326 4.88 -6.63 -22.08
N LEU A 327 4.24 -5.60 -21.52
CA LEU A 327 4.91 -4.40 -21.00
C LEU A 327 5.01 -4.38 -19.46
N GLY A 328 4.44 -5.37 -18.77
CA GLY A 328 4.44 -5.41 -17.30
C GLY A 328 3.32 -6.26 -16.71
N GLU A 329 3.05 -6.02 -15.44
CA GLU A 329 1.93 -6.62 -14.70
C GLU A 329 1.06 -5.50 -14.15
N VAL A 330 -0.25 -5.65 -14.26
CA VAL A 330 -1.24 -4.75 -13.65
C VAL A 330 -1.99 -5.53 -12.59
N GLU A 331 -1.98 -5.01 -11.36
CA GLU A 331 -2.68 -5.59 -10.21
C GLU A 331 -3.91 -4.76 -9.84
N ASN A 332 -4.95 -5.44 -9.32
CA ASN A 332 -6.07 -4.75 -8.68
C ASN A 332 -5.65 -4.21 -7.31
N PHE A 333 -4.97 -3.06 -7.29
CA PHE A 333 -4.45 -2.48 -6.07
C PHE A 333 -5.53 -2.12 -5.04
N ILE A 334 -6.78 -1.89 -5.49
CA ILE A 334 -7.87 -1.51 -4.61
C ILE A 334 -8.28 -2.70 -3.75
N ALA A 335 -8.45 -3.87 -4.38
CA ALA A 335 -8.74 -5.10 -3.66
C ALA A 335 -7.63 -5.42 -2.64
N VAL A 336 -6.37 -5.24 -3.03
CA VAL A 336 -5.21 -5.42 -2.14
C VAL A 336 -5.25 -4.48 -0.96
N ASP A 337 -5.35 -3.17 -1.20
CA ASP A 337 -5.33 -2.16 -0.15
C ASP A 337 -6.51 -2.35 0.81
N ASP A 338 -7.73 -2.57 0.28
CA ASP A 338 -8.93 -2.79 1.10
C ASP A 338 -8.77 -4.04 1.99
N PHE A 339 -8.26 -5.15 1.43
CA PHE A 339 -7.98 -6.36 2.20
C PHE A 339 -6.90 -6.14 3.27
N VAL A 340 -5.82 -5.43 2.94
CA VAL A 340 -4.73 -5.13 3.87
C VAL A 340 -5.25 -4.32 5.06
N PHE A 341 -6.05 -3.28 4.82
CA PHE A 341 -6.61 -2.47 5.89
C PHE A 341 -7.67 -3.23 6.70
N GLU A 342 -8.51 -4.06 6.08
CA GLU A 342 -9.43 -4.94 6.80
C GLU A 342 -8.68 -5.95 7.69
N TRP A 343 -7.59 -6.53 7.18
CA TRP A 343 -6.73 -7.44 7.93
C TRP A 343 -6.07 -6.73 9.11
N LEU A 344 -5.55 -5.52 8.91
CA LEU A 344 -4.99 -4.71 9.99
C LEU A 344 -6.06 -4.37 11.04
N ASP A 345 -7.27 -3.98 10.64
CA ASP A 345 -8.39 -3.71 11.56
C ASP A 345 -8.77 -4.97 12.35
N SER A 346 -8.72 -6.16 11.74
CA SER A 346 -8.92 -7.45 12.42
C SER A 346 -7.84 -7.73 13.47
N LYS A 347 -6.56 -7.51 13.15
CA LYS A 347 -5.43 -7.80 14.07
C LYS A 347 -5.24 -6.77 15.16
N LEU A 348 -5.54 -5.50 14.89
CA LEU A 348 -5.44 -4.41 15.85
C LEU A 348 -6.75 -4.18 16.62
N GLY A 349 -7.89 -4.57 16.05
CA GLY A 349 -9.19 -4.54 16.70
C GLY A 349 -9.56 -5.84 17.42
N SER A 350 -10.83 -5.96 17.82
CA SER A 350 -11.43 -7.21 18.32
C SER A 350 -12.32 -7.91 17.27
N ALA A 351 -12.13 -7.60 15.99
CA ALA A 351 -12.99 -8.03 14.88
C ALA A 351 -12.49 -9.32 14.19
N ARG A 352 -13.38 -9.91 13.37
CA ARG A 352 -13.35 -11.31 12.87
C ARG A 352 -11.99 -11.83 12.41
N GLN A 353 -11.74 -13.10 12.71
CA GLN A 353 -10.67 -13.90 12.10
C GLN A 353 -10.90 -14.00 10.59
N LEU A 354 -9.93 -13.53 9.80
CA LEU A 354 -9.88 -13.72 8.35
C LEU A 354 -9.26 -15.07 8.00
N ASP A 355 -9.54 -15.55 6.79
CA ASP A 355 -9.02 -16.82 6.32
C ASP A 355 -7.49 -16.79 6.14
N PRO A 356 -6.80 -17.92 6.35
CA PRO A 356 -5.33 -17.93 6.42
C PRO A 356 -4.65 -17.75 5.06
N VAL A 357 -5.37 -17.98 3.96
CA VAL A 357 -4.95 -17.71 2.58
C VAL A 357 -6.14 -17.10 1.87
N THR A 358 -5.95 -15.94 1.25
CA THR A 358 -7.00 -15.26 0.48
C THR A 358 -6.49 -15.01 -0.93
N TYR A 359 -7.26 -15.44 -1.91
CA TYR A 359 -7.09 -15.05 -3.32
C TYR A 359 -8.06 -13.91 -3.56
N LEU A 360 -7.54 -12.78 -4.04
CA LEU A 360 -8.32 -11.59 -4.35
C LEU A 360 -8.58 -11.51 -5.84
#